data_AF-A0A4U2MHY4-F1
#
_entry.id   AF-A0A4U2MHY4-F1
#
_cell.length_a   1.000
_cell.length_b   1.000
_cell.length_c   1.000
_cell.angle_alpha   90.00
_cell.angle_beta   90.00
_cell.angle_gamma   90.00
#
_symmetry.space_group_name_H-M   'P 1'
#
loop_
_entity.id
_entity.type
_entity.pdbx_description
1 polymer ?
#
loop_
_entity_poly.entity_id
_entity_poly.type
_entity_poly.pdbx_seq_one_letter_code
_entity_poly.pdbx_strand_id
1 'polypeptide(L)'
;MKIFDFSEKVGKKISAFQSNFIMSKILNHQGNVHIGAMHLRENGIIGYHEAVVSQLLLIVDGEGYVCGADKEKVKVEAGQAVFWEKGEFHDKGV
;
A
#
# COMPACT_ATOMS: atom_id res chain seq x y z
N MET A 1 -10.44 8.80 -23.00
CA MET A 1 -10.59 8.92 -21.54
C MET A 1 -11.04 7.57 -20.99
N LYS A 2 -10.54 7.14 -19.82
CA LYS A 2 -10.97 5.90 -19.12
C LYS A 2 -11.25 6.24 -17.66
N ILE A 3 -12.29 5.66 -17.09
CA ILE A 3 -12.66 5.78 -15.67
C ILE A 3 -12.40 4.43 -15.02
N PHE A 4 -11.75 4.43 -13.86
CA PHE A 4 -11.43 3.22 -13.11
C PHE A 4 -12.17 3.25 -11.76
N ASP A 5 -12.86 2.16 -11.45
CA ASP A 5 -13.33 1.91 -10.09
C ASP A 5 -12.17 1.29 -9.29
N PHE A 6 -11.89 1.86 -8.12
CA PHE A 6 -10.89 1.34 -7.20
C PHE A 6 -11.47 1.13 -5.80
N SER A 7 -12.80 1.15 -5.66
CA SER A 7 -13.49 0.83 -4.42
C SER A 7 -13.19 -0.60 -3.96
N GLU A 8 -13.45 -0.86 -2.67
CA GLU A 8 -13.26 -2.18 -2.07
C GLU A 8 -14.03 -3.29 -2.83
N LYS A 9 -15.15 -2.94 -3.47
CA LYS A 9 -16.05 -3.87 -4.19
C LYS A 9 -15.38 -4.56 -5.39
N VAL A 10 -14.41 -3.90 -6.02
CA VAL A 10 -13.71 -4.42 -7.21
C VAL A 10 -12.32 -4.97 -6.89
N GLY A 11 -11.89 -4.86 -5.62
CA GLY A 11 -10.59 -5.31 -5.17
C GLY A 11 -10.55 -6.82 -4.88
N LYS A 12 -9.33 -7.34 -4.75
CA LYS A 12 -9.07 -8.72 -4.33
C LYS A 12 -8.44 -8.73 -2.95
N LYS A 13 -8.87 -9.67 -2.10
CA LYS A 13 -8.22 -9.89 -0.80
C LYS A 13 -6.80 -10.38 -1.00
N ILE A 14 -5.84 -9.74 -0.34
CA ILE A 14 -4.44 -10.10 -0.33
C ILE A 14 -4.09 -10.66 1.06
N SER A 15 -3.50 -11.85 1.07
CA SER A 15 -3.07 -12.57 2.29
C SER A 15 -1.59 -12.96 2.30
N ALA A 16 -0.83 -12.56 1.27
CA ALA A 16 0.61 -12.81 1.19
C ALA A 16 1.36 -12.06 2.30
N PHE A 17 2.50 -12.59 2.78
CA PHE A 17 3.30 -11.95 3.83
C PHE A 17 2.52 -11.64 5.12
N GLN A 18 1.56 -12.48 5.52
CA GLN A 18 0.67 -12.23 6.67
C GLN A 18 -0.18 -10.95 6.52
N SER A 19 -0.36 -10.47 5.30
CA SER A 19 -1.17 -9.29 5.02
C SER A 19 -2.67 -9.59 5.18
N ASN A 20 -3.46 -8.55 5.39
CA ASN A 20 -4.91 -8.59 5.43
C ASN A 20 -5.48 -7.26 4.90
N PHE A 21 -5.59 -7.14 3.58
CA PHE A 21 -6.16 -5.96 2.94
C PHE A 21 -6.82 -6.32 1.60
N ILE A 22 -7.56 -5.37 1.04
CA ILE A 22 -8.14 -5.50 -0.30
C ILE A 22 -7.39 -4.59 -1.26
N MET A 23 -6.96 -5.13 -2.41
CA MET A 23 -6.23 -4.39 -3.42
C MET A 23 -6.93 -4.40 -4.77
N SER A 24 -7.10 -3.21 -5.35
CA SER A 24 -7.57 -3.01 -6.71
C SER A 24 -6.38 -2.60 -7.59
N LYS A 25 -6.13 -3.32 -8.69
CA LYS A 25 -5.11 -2.95 -9.68
C LYS A 25 -5.71 -1.95 -10.67
N ILE A 26 -5.23 -0.71 -10.66
CA ILE A 26 -5.76 0.37 -11.51
C ILE A 26 -5.04 0.40 -12.85
N LEU A 27 -3.70 0.45 -12.81
CA LEU A 27 -2.88 0.55 -14.01
C LEU A 27 -1.68 -0.37 -13.92
N ASN A 28 -1.44 -1.09 -15.01
CA ASN A 28 -0.17 -1.76 -15.27
C ASN A 28 0.33 -1.24 -16.61
N HIS A 29 1.20 -0.22 -16.56
CA HIS A 29 1.77 0.36 -17.77
C HIS A 29 2.99 -0.45 -18.21
N GLN A 30 3.25 -0.53 -19.52
CA GLN A 30 4.40 -1.23 -20.06
C GLN A 30 5.69 -0.51 -19.63
N GLY A 31 6.24 -0.94 -18.50
CA GLY A 31 7.41 -0.37 -17.84
C GLY A 31 7.09 -0.04 -16.38
N ASN A 32 7.74 -0.75 -15.45
CA ASN A 32 7.98 -0.59 -13.99
C ASN A 32 6.98 0.18 -13.09
N VAL A 33 5.85 0.64 -13.59
CA VAL A 33 4.89 1.50 -12.90
C VAL A 33 3.57 0.76 -12.81
N HIS A 34 3.26 0.38 -11.59
CA HIS A 34 2.01 -0.24 -11.21
C HIS A 34 1.28 0.73 -10.28
N ILE A 35 0.01 1.00 -10.59
CA ILE A 35 -0.86 1.79 -9.71
C ILE A 35 -1.90 0.83 -9.14
N GLY A 36 -1.99 0.79 -7.82
CA GLY A 36 -3.02 0.06 -7.10
C GLY A 36 -3.64 0.92 -6.00
N ALA A 37 -4.88 0.61 -5.64
CA ALA A 37 -5.51 1.13 -4.44
C ALA A 37 -5.64 0.01 -3.42
N MET A 38 -5.43 0.36 -2.15
CA MET A 38 -5.47 -0.58 -1.03
C MET A 38 -6.49 -0.08 -0.02
N HIS A 39 -7.36 -0.98 0.43
CA HIS A 39 -8.32 -0.76 1.51
C HIS A 39 -7.93 -1.65 2.67
N LEU A 40 -7.54 -1.03 3.78
CA LEU A 40 -7.21 -1.68 5.03
C LEU A 40 -8.37 -1.40 5.99
N ARG A 41 -8.93 -2.46 6.59
CA ARG A 41 -9.89 -2.33 7.69
C ARG A 41 -9.12 -2.36 9.03
N GLU A 42 -9.82 -2.23 10.14
CA GLU A 42 -9.23 -2.40 11.48
C GLU A 42 -8.46 -3.74 11.56
N ASN A 43 -7.21 -3.71 12.07
CA ASN A 43 -6.27 -4.83 12.06
C ASN A 43 -5.80 -5.24 10.64
N GLY A 44 -5.90 -4.32 9.68
CA GLY A 44 -5.38 -4.48 8.34
C GLY A 44 -3.87 -4.33 8.37
N ILE A 45 -3.15 -5.30 7.80
CA ILE A 45 -1.69 -5.34 7.79
C ILE A 45 -1.22 -5.59 6.36
N ILE A 46 -0.13 -4.96 5.95
CA ILE A 46 0.67 -5.27 4.77
C ILE A 46 2.02 -5.70 5.32
N GLY A 47 2.21 -7.00 5.50
CA GLY A 47 3.32 -7.46 6.32
C GLY A 47 4.69 -7.13 5.73
N TYR A 48 5.67 -7.09 6.63
CA TYR A 48 7.04 -6.67 6.34
C TYR A 48 7.66 -7.39 5.13
N HIS A 49 8.02 -6.63 4.09
CA HIS A 49 8.67 -7.17 2.89
C HIS A 49 9.60 -6.15 2.23
N GLU A 50 10.49 -6.65 1.37
CA GLU A 50 11.39 -5.81 0.58
C GLU A 50 10.65 -5.14 -0.59
N ALA A 51 10.90 -3.85 -0.79
CA ALA A 51 10.45 -3.11 -1.97
C ALA A 51 11.23 -3.55 -3.22
N VAL A 52 10.68 -4.49 -4.00
CA VAL A 52 11.31 -4.97 -5.25
C VAL A 52 11.45 -3.88 -6.33
N VAL A 53 10.70 -2.78 -6.18
CA VAL A 53 10.78 -1.53 -6.93
C VAL A 53 10.50 -0.38 -5.95
N SER A 54 10.95 0.84 -6.23
CA SER A 54 10.58 2.00 -5.40
C SER A 54 9.06 2.17 -5.37
N GLN A 55 8.50 2.45 -4.20
CA GLN A 55 7.06 2.53 -3.98
C GLN A 55 6.68 3.87 -3.38
N LEU A 56 5.63 4.50 -3.91
CA LEU A 56 4.98 5.66 -3.32
C LEU A 56 3.58 5.26 -2.83
N LEU A 57 3.32 5.41 -1.54
CA LEU A 57 2.00 5.27 -0.94
C LEU A 57 1.42 6.65 -0.67
N LEU A 58 0.21 6.87 -1.12
CA LEU A 58 -0.58 8.07 -0.82
C LEU A 58 -1.69 7.67 0.15
N ILE A 59 -1.77 8.33 1.30
CA ILE A 59 -2.88 8.12 2.23
C ILE A 59 -4.02 9.02 1.77
N VAL A 60 -5.06 8.40 1.21
CA VAL A 60 -6.19 9.12 0.60
C VAL A 60 -7.35 9.32 1.57
N ASP A 61 -7.46 8.45 2.57
CA ASP A 61 -8.49 8.46 3.60
C ASP A 61 -7.99 7.70 4.84
N GLY A 62 -8.50 8.07 6.01
CA GLY A 62 -8.14 7.46 7.30
C GLY A 62 -6.74 7.78 7.81
N GLU A 63 -6.30 6.95 8.77
CA GLU A 63 -4.98 7.01 9.41
C GLU A 63 -4.45 5.59 9.63
N GLY A 64 -3.14 5.47 9.86
CA GLY A 64 -2.48 4.19 10.12
C GLY A 64 -1.02 4.37 10.52
N TYR A 65 -0.27 3.28 10.46
CA TYR A 65 1.15 3.22 10.78
C TYR A 65 1.94 2.62 9.62
N VAL A 66 3.13 3.17 9.40
CA VAL A 66 4.12 2.64 8.47
C VAL A 66 5.44 2.44 9.19
N CYS A 67 6.32 1.60 8.65
CA CYS A 67 7.72 1.56 9.07
C CYS A 67 8.67 1.45 7.88
N GLY A 68 9.93 1.85 8.09
CA GLY A 68 11.04 1.60 7.17
C GLY A 68 11.96 0.52 7.71
N ALA A 69 13.24 0.58 7.30
CA ALA A 69 14.26 -0.40 7.70
C ALA A 69 14.57 -0.40 9.22
N ASP A 70 14.31 0.71 9.92
CA ASP A 70 14.48 0.86 11.37
C ASP A 70 13.39 0.16 12.19
N LYS A 71 12.29 -0.27 11.54
CA LYS A 71 11.10 -0.85 12.15
C LYS A 71 10.38 0.08 13.13
N GLU A 72 10.69 1.37 13.12
CA GLU A 72 9.96 2.34 13.93
C GLU A 72 8.60 2.61 13.28
N LYS A 73 7.53 2.54 14.08
CA LYS A 73 6.18 2.82 13.61
C LYS A 73 5.94 4.32 13.59
N VAL A 74 5.76 4.87 12.39
CA VAL A 74 5.41 6.26 12.16
C VAL A 74 3.92 6.34 11.84
N LYS A 75 3.18 7.17 12.57
CA LYS A 75 1.77 7.44 12.29
C LYS A 75 1.65 8.27 11.02
N VAL A 76 0.71 7.91 10.15
CA VAL A 76 0.37 8.63 8.92
C VAL A 76 -1.13 8.83 8.79
N GLU A 77 -1.54 9.89 8.10
CA GLU A 77 -2.94 10.27 7.91
C GLU A 77 -3.21 10.80 6.49
N ALA A 78 -4.48 10.96 6.16
CA ALA A 78 -4.92 11.45 4.86
C ALA A 78 -4.23 12.76 4.45
N GLY A 79 -3.76 12.81 3.21
CA GLY A 79 -2.98 13.93 2.67
C GLY A 79 -1.46 13.77 2.78
N GLN A 80 -0.98 12.74 3.49
CA GLN A 80 0.44 12.40 3.55
C GLN A 80 0.83 11.33 2.52
N ALA A 81 2.12 11.26 2.23
CA ALA A 81 2.70 10.26 1.35
C ALA A 81 3.97 9.65 1.97
N VAL A 82 4.19 8.37 1.69
CA VAL A 82 5.36 7.62 2.16
C VAL A 82 6.04 7.00 0.96
N PHE A 83 7.36 7.16 0.89
CA PHE A 83 8.17 6.64 -0.21
C PHE A 83 9.22 5.68 0.34
N TRP A 84 9.33 4.51 -0.27
CA TRP A 84 10.38 3.53 0.00
C TRP A 84 11.21 3.32 -1.26
N GLU A 85 12.53 3.29 -1.11
CA GLU A 85 13.43 3.00 -2.22
C GLU A 85 13.48 1.50 -2.55
N LYS A 86 13.85 1.17 -3.79
CA LYS A 86 14.09 -0.22 -4.18
C LYS A 86 15.15 -0.84 -3.27
N GLY A 87 14.83 -1.99 -2.69
CA GLY A 87 15.68 -2.71 -1.75
C GLY A 87 15.42 -2.37 -0.27
N GLU A 88 14.56 -1.38 0.00
CA GLU A 88 14.17 -1.04 1.37
C GLU A 88 13.09 -1.98 1.91
N PHE A 89 13.29 -2.50 3.12
CA PHE A 89 12.28 -3.32 3.80
C PHE A 89 11.28 -2.46 4.58
N HIS A 90 10.01 -2.83 4.53
CA HIS A 90 8.93 -2.06 5.17
C HIS A 90 7.69 -2.90 5.50
N ASP A 91 6.93 -2.51 6.53
CA ASP A 91 5.57 -2.98 6.89
C ASP A 91 4.62 -1.77 6.96
N LYS A 92 3.31 -2.01 6.80
CA LYS A 92 2.25 -1.00 6.90
C LYS A 92 1.04 -1.63 7.59
N GLY A 93 0.37 -0.91 8.48
CA GLY A 93 -0.86 -1.40 9.10
C GLY A 93 -1.81 -0.28 9.54
N VAL A 94 -3.07 -0.62 9.76
CA VAL A 94 -4.10 0.25 10.37
C VAL A 94 -4.50 -0.31 11.72
#